data_AF-A0A7S1WI65-F1
#
_entry.id   AF-A0A7S1WI65-F1
#
_cell.length_a   1.000
_cell.length_b   1.000
_cell.length_c   1.000
_cell.angle_alpha   90.00
_cell.angle_beta   90.00
_cell.angle_gamma   90.00
#
_symmetry.space_group_name_H-M   'P 1'
#
loop_
_entity.id
_entity.type
_entity.pdbx_description
1 polymer ?
#
loop_
_entity_poly.entity_id
_entity_poly.type
_entity_poly.pdbx_seq_one_letter_code
_entity_poly.pdbx_strand_id
1 'polypeptide(L)'
;SVLALAASLHQASAVLMNTHAVNSSESDDPCKCMNWKELYDTGRVLCGEFGEMTKHEAKTDHTLQEISAVWAAHPEQMASKCTEFFEKLNSTACVPYWDKLEEEGAWCYVSDKCQDLDTGHAVSDKTIDAFVSLKRDVAGKTCQPQEFRLDRDYTTEQLYAFAKKNRINMADMVLNLYNLQWGQSWIVFGAQWNANNFTALHNKIVMDMPMVIAKGINTRQEMMILRRNQLWELYYAPKRCPETKYCLEKRPEEVTIPPGTEFRPLPRWTF
;
A
#
# COMPACT_ATOMS: atom_id res chain seq x y z
N SER A 1 -32.60 30.79 -52.74
CA SER A 1 -32.64 29.35 -52.51
C SER A 1 -31.95 29.04 -51.20
N VAL A 2 -32.58 28.17 -50.41
CA VAL A 2 -32.42 27.94 -48.97
C VAL A 2 -31.44 26.75 -48.73
N LEU A 3 -30.89 26.65 -47.51
CA LEU A 3 -30.20 25.48 -46.85
C LEU A 3 -28.69 25.28 -47.10
N ALA A 4 -27.84 24.90 -46.13
CA ALA A 4 -28.01 24.53 -44.72
C ALA A 4 -26.67 24.65 -43.95
N LEU A 5 -26.71 25.19 -42.72
CA LEU A 5 -25.66 24.99 -41.70
C LEU A 5 -25.98 23.72 -40.91
N ALA A 6 -25.04 22.77 -40.86
CA ALA A 6 -25.12 21.62 -39.96
C ALA A 6 -24.44 21.95 -38.62
N ALA A 7 -25.24 22.05 -37.56
CA ALA A 7 -24.76 22.18 -36.19
C ALA A 7 -24.67 20.77 -35.56
N SER A 8 -23.47 20.34 -35.19
CA SER A 8 -23.24 19.10 -34.46
C SER A 8 -23.38 19.32 -32.96
N LEU A 9 -24.51 18.89 -32.38
CA LEU A 9 -24.68 18.76 -30.94
C LEU A 9 -23.78 17.64 -30.41
N HIS A 10 -22.79 17.97 -29.58
CA HIS A 10 -22.13 17.00 -28.71
C HIS A 10 -22.97 16.82 -27.45
N GLN A 11 -23.48 15.62 -27.24
CA GLN A 11 -24.12 15.21 -25.99
C GLN A 11 -23.03 15.10 -24.92
N ALA A 12 -23.00 16.06 -23.98
CA ALA A 12 -22.23 15.94 -22.76
C ALA A 12 -22.99 15.00 -21.81
N SER A 13 -22.54 13.75 -21.70
CA SER A 13 -22.98 12.84 -20.64
C SER A 13 -22.46 13.38 -19.30
N ALA A 14 -23.34 14.00 -18.52
CA ALA A 14 -23.09 14.29 -17.13
C ALA A 14 -23.02 12.96 -16.36
N VAL A 15 -21.79 12.50 -16.09
CA VAL A 15 -21.55 11.44 -15.11
C VAL A 15 -21.89 12.03 -13.74
N LEU A 16 -23.06 11.67 -13.22
CA LEU A 16 -23.44 11.89 -11.83
C LEU A 16 -22.41 11.17 -10.96
N MET A 17 -21.40 11.89 -10.48
CA MET A 17 -20.56 11.42 -9.40
C MET A 17 -21.43 11.36 -8.15
N ASN A 18 -21.79 10.14 -7.78
CA ASN A 18 -22.50 9.81 -6.56
C ASN A 18 -21.67 10.33 -5.38
N THR A 19 -22.01 11.50 -4.86
CA THR A 19 -21.53 11.98 -3.57
C THR A 19 -22.11 11.05 -2.51
N HIS A 20 -21.40 9.98 -2.19
CA HIS A 20 -21.64 9.23 -0.98
C HIS A 20 -21.38 10.18 0.19
N ALA A 21 -22.44 10.81 0.68
CA ALA A 21 -22.47 11.29 2.05
C ALA A 21 -22.11 10.06 2.90
N VAL A 22 -20.89 10.05 3.42
CA VAL A 22 -20.42 9.04 4.36
C VAL A 22 -21.25 9.28 5.61
N ASN A 23 -22.40 8.60 5.66
CA ASN A 23 -23.19 8.49 6.87
C ASN A 23 -22.31 7.65 7.81
N SER A 24 -21.57 8.32 8.68
CA SER A 24 -20.76 7.74 9.74
C SER A 24 -21.66 7.17 10.85
N SER A 25 -22.68 6.40 10.47
CA SER A 25 -23.19 5.40 11.40
C SER A 25 -22.01 4.48 11.62
N GLU A 26 -21.37 4.58 12.78
CA GLU A 26 -20.62 3.48 13.39
C GLU A 26 -21.33 2.20 12.93
N SER A 27 -20.62 1.36 12.18
CA SER A 27 -21.19 0.06 11.88
C SER A 27 -21.48 -0.60 13.22
N ASP A 28 -22.68 -1.16 13.38
CA ASP A 28 -23.06 -1.90 14.59
C ASP A 28 -22.04 -3.01 14.94
N ASP A 29 -21.19 -3.40 13.98
CA ASP A 29 -20.06 -4.28 14.17
C ASP A 29 -18.80 -3.52 14.65
N PRO A 30 -18.38 -3.67 15.93
CA PRO A 30 -17.16 -3.05 16.45
C PRO A 30 -15.88 -3.62 15.84
N CYS A 31 -15.94 -4.81 15.22
CA CYS A 31 -14.80 -5.51 14.63
C CYS A 31 -14.59 -5.19 13.14
N LYS A 32 -15.43 -4.34 12.56
CA LYS A 32 -15.21 -3.84 11.21
C LYS A 32 -14.02 -2.89 11.18
N CYS A 33 -13.12 -3.10 10.21
CA CYS A 33 -12.00 -2.19 10.00
C CYS A 33 -12.47 -0.74 9.80
N MET A 34 -11.85 0.17 10.53
CA MET A 34 -12.11 1.59 10.49
C MET A 34 -11.34 2.25 9.35
N ASN A 35 -11.77 3.46 8.98
CA ASN A 35 -11.10 4.20 7.92
C ASN A 35 -9.78 4.80 8.44
N TRP A 36 -8.65 4.47 7.80
CA TRP A 36 -7.33 4.94 8.25
C TRP A 36 -7.23 6.46 8.25
N LYS A 37 -7.62 7.10 7.13
CA LYS A 37 -7.59 8.56 7.01
C LYS A 37 -8.40 9.25 8.10
N GLU A 38 -9.60 8.78 8.39
CA GLU A 38 -10.45 9.34 9.45
C GLU A 38 -9.78 9.22 10.83
N LEU A 39 -9.21 8.06 11.14
CA LEU A 39 -8.51 7.83 12.41
C LEU A 39 -7.33 8.78 12.62
N TYR A 40 -6.50 8.99 11.59
CA TYR A 40 -5.38 9.93 11.67
C TYR A 40 -5.85 11.39 11.68
N ASP A 41 -6.83 11.77 10.82
CA ASP A 41 -7.35 13.14 10.74
C ASP A 41 -7.98 13.60 12.08
N THR A 42 -8.60 12.67 12.81
CA THR A 42 -9.20 12.92 14.13
C THR A 42 -8.21 12.80 15.28
N GLY A 43 -6.97 12.36 15.02
CA GLY A 43 -5.95 12.13 16.04
C GLY A 43 -6.28 10.98 16.99
N ARG A 44 -7.20 10.07 16.62
CA ARG A 44 -7.55 8.87 17.41
C ARG A 44 -6.40 7.88 17.46
N VAL A 45 -5.52 7.88 16.48
CA VAL A 45 -4.25 7.14 16.48
C VAL A 45 -3.12 8.03 15.99
N LEU A 46 -1.89 7.65 16.33
CA LEU A 46 -0.66 8.20 15.75
C LEU A 46 0.11 7.10 15.04
N CYS A 47 0.82 7.48 13.99
CA CYS A 47 1.60 6.51 13.23
C CYS A 47 2.72 5.93 14.10
N GLY A 48 2.75 4.60 14.20
CA GLY A 48 3.69 3.87 15.04
C GLY A 48 3.07 3.27 16.30
N GLU A 49 1.78 3.53 16.55
CA GLU A 49 1.08 2.94 17.69
C GLU A 49 0.67 1.48 17.45
N PHE A 50 0.76 0.94 16.23
CA PHE A 50 0.51 -0.48 16.00
C PHE A 50 1.47 -1.07 14.94
N GLY A 51 0.95 -1.57 13.83
CA GLY A 51 1.68 -2.39 12.87
C GLY A 51 2.58 -1.61 11.91
N GLU A 52 2.60 -0.28 11.98
CA GLU A 52 3.37 0.56 11.05
C GLU A 52 4.88 0.42 11.25
N MET A 53 5.32 0.14 12.48
CA MET A 53 6.73 0.15 12.88
C MET A 53 7.34 -1.23 13.13
N THR A 54 6.61 -2.31 12.83
CA THR A 54 7.03 -3.70 13.14
C THR A 54 8.41 -4.07 12.57
N LYS A 55 8.85 -3.38 11.50
CA LYS A 55 10.17 -3.55 10.89
C LYS A 55 11.36 -3.19 11.77
N HIS A 56 11.17 -2.25 12.68
CA HIS A 56 12.28 -1.75 13.48
C HIS A 56 12.32 -2.37 14.86
N GLU A 57 11.16 -2.69 15.44
CA GLU A 57 11.09 -2.93 16.89
C GLU A 57 10.34 -4.21 17.30
N ALA A 58 9.79 -5.01 16.36
CA ALA A 58 8.99 -6.22 16.65
C ALA A 58 7.91 -6.03 17.75
N LYS A 59 7.57 -4.77 18.02
CA LYS A 59 6.72 -4.27 19.08
C LYS A 59 5.62 -3.44 18.43
N THR A 60 4.48 -3.41 19.09
CA THR A 60 3.30 -2.60 18.80
C THR A 60 2.98 -1.78 20.06
N ASP A 61 2.04 -0.85 19.96
CA ASP A 61 1.60 -0.03 21.08
C ASP A 61 2.72 0.82 21.72
N HIS A 62 3.60 1.37 20.88
CA HIS A 62 4.68 2.25 21.32
C HIS A 62 4.16 3.45 22.12
N THR A 63 4.97 3.91 23.07
CA THR A 63 4.76 5.18 23.78
C THR A 63 5.05 6.37 22.86
N LEU A 64 4.56 7.57 23.21
CA LEU A 64 4.86 8.78 22.45
C LEU A 64 6.37 9.08 22.38
N GLN A 65 7.10 8.73 23.44
CA GLN A 65 8.55 8.92 23.49
C GLN A 65 9.28 7.98 22.53
N GLU A 66 8.87 6.71 22.48
CA GLU A 66 9.42 5.71 21.54
C GLU A 66 9.13 6.11 20.09
N ILE A 67 7.89 6.49 19.79
CA ILE A 67 7.52 6.99 18.45
C ILE A 67 8.39 8.19 18.08
N SER A 68 8.50 9.19 18.97
CA SER A 68 9.33 10.37 18.73
C SER A 68 10.80 10.02 18.49
N ALA A 69 11.37 9.06 19.23
CA ALA A 69 12.73 8.60 19.05
C ALA A 69 12.95 7.98 17.66
N VAL A 70 12.02 7.16 17.19
CA VAL A 70 12.10 6.56 15.84
C VAL A 70 11.95 7.61 14.75
N TRP A 71 11.05 8.58 14.91
CA TRP A 71 10.93 9.71 14.00
C TRP A 71 12.21 10.53 13.93
N ALA A 72 12.88 10.76 15.05
CA ALA A 72 14.16 11.47 15.09
C ALA A 72 15.29 10.66 14.44
N ALA A 73 15.32 9.33 14.62
CA ALA A 73 16.33 8.46 14.05
C ALA A 73 16.14 8.22 12.54
N HIS A 74 14.89 8.19 12.06
CA HIS A 74 14.54 7.77 10.71
C HIS A 74 13.49 8.69 10.03
N PRO A 75 13.71 10.03 9.97
CA PRO A 75 12.68 10.99 9.57
C PRO A 75 12.14 10.75 8.16
N GLU A 76 12.99 10.40 7.19
CA GLU A 76 12.57 10.16 5.81
C GLU A 76 11.77 8.86 5.62
N GLN A 77 12.06 7.85 6.45
CA GLN A 77 11.34 6.57 6.42
C GLN A 77 9.97 6.74 7.08
N MET A 78 9.92 7.45 8.20
CA MET A 78 8.66 7.74 8.90
C MET A 78 7.77 8.68 8.08
N ALA A 79 8.30 9.73 7.48
CA ALA A 79 7.51 10.61 6.60
C ALA A 79 6.91 9.87 5.40
N SER A 80 7.68 8.98 4.78
CA SER A 80 7.22 8.12 3.67
C SER A 80 6.10 7.17 4.07
N LYS A 81 6.24 6.54 5.24
CA LYS A 81 5.29 5.53 5.70
C LYS A 81 4.04 6.15 6.30
N CYS A 82 4.22 7.12 7.20
CA CYS A 82 3.13 7.74 7.93
C CYS A 82 2.45 8.80 7.06
N THR A 83 3.14 9.90 6.81
CA THR A 83 2.56 11.09 6.18
C THR A 83 2.23 10.89 4.71
N GLU A 84 3.02 10.10 3.97
CA GLU A 84 2.80 9.90 2.53
C GLU A 84 1.94 8.66 2.20
N PHE A 85 1.73 7.74 3.16
CA PHE A 85 0.94 6.52 2.96
C PHE A 85 -0.22 6.38 3.96
N PHE A 86 0.04 6.04 5.23
CA PHE A 86 -1.04 5.69 6.20
C PHE A 86 -2.02 6.85 6.45
N GLU A 87 -1.52 8.07 6.67
CA GLU A 87 -2.35 9.26 6.92
C GLU A 87 -3.18 9.67 5.69
N LYS A 88 -2.79 9.23 4.49
CA LYS A 88 -3.50 9.50 3.23
C LYS A 88 -4.42 8.35 2.80
N LEU A 89 -4.36 7.21 3.47
CA LEU A 89 -5.09 6.01 3.10
C LEU A 89 -6.59 6.15 3.39
N ASN A 90 -7.37 6.63 2.43
CA ASN A 90 -8.82 6.73 2.58
C ASN A 90 -9.51 5.39 2.24
N SER A 91 -9.31 4.40 3.09
CA SER A 91 -9.83 3.05 2.95
C SER A 91 -10.06 2.40 4.31
N THR A 92 -10.85 1.33 4.34
CA THR A 92 -10.97 0.42 5.49
C THR A 92 -10.24 -0.90 5.25
N ALA A 93 -9.39 -0.97 4.21
CA ALA A 93 -8.67 -2.17 3.84
C ALA A 93 -7.62 -2.54 4.88
N CYS A 94 -7.38 -3.83 5.04
CA CYS A 94 -6.25 -4.34 5.81
C CYS A 94 -4.95 -4.12 5.05
N VAL A 95 -3.90 -3.71 5.75
CA VAL A 95 -2.57 -3.44 5.18
C VAL A 95 -1.61 -4.56 5.63
N PRO A 96 -0.76 -5.11 4.75
CA PRO A 96 0.20 -6.15 5.13
C PRO A 96 1.18 -5.64 6.20
N TYR A 97 1.60 -6.53 7.10
CA TYR A 97 2.77 -6.26 7.94
C TYR A 97 4.03 -6.17 7.08
N TRP A 98 4.92 -5.24 7.42
CA TRP A 98 6.06 -4.91 6.57
C TRP A 98 7.17 -5.95 6.58
N ASP A 99 7.40 -6.57 7.74
CA ASP A 99 8.72 -7.14 8.04
C ASP A 99 8.74 -8.64 8.17
N LYS A 100 7.64 -9.29 7.81
CA LYS A 100 7.59 -10.73 7.82
C LYS A 100 7.08 -11.26 6.50
N LEU A 101 7.54 -12.46 6.21
CA LEU A 101 7.04 -13.32 5.16
C LEU A 101 5.49 -13.35 5.24
N GLU A 102 4.83 -13.72 4.15
CA GLU A 102 3.36 -13.65 3.97
C GLU A 102 2.52 -14.26 5.11
N GLU A 103 3.15 -15.05 5.95
CA GLU A 103 2.63 -15.74 7.13
C GLU A 103 2.04 -14.81 8.20
N GLU A 104 2.43 -13.53 8.27
CA GLU A 104 1.90 -12.63 9.31
C GLU A 104 0.62 -11.90 8.94
N GLY A 105 0.11 -12.11 7.73
CA GLY A 105 -1.20 -11.61 7.34
C GLY A 105 -1.23 -10.10 7.06
N ALA A 106 -2.37 -9.49 7.33
CA ALA A 106 -2.61 -8.06 7.21
C ALA A 106 -3.33 -7.57 8.45
N TRP A 107 -3.36 -6.26 8.69
CA TRP A 107 -3.99 -5.71 9.87
C TRP A 107 -4.75 -4.43 9.57
N CYS A 108 -5.65 -4.06 10.48
CA CYS A 108 -6.38 -2.81 10.45
C CYS A 108 -6.70 -2.34 11.88
N TYR A 109 -7.13 -1.08 12.01
CA TYR A 109 -7.74 -0.59 13.25
C TYR A 109 -9.23 -0.93 13.30
N VAL A 110 -9.71 -1.25 14.49
CA VAL A 110 -11.11 -1.54 14.83
C VAL A 110 -11.47 -0.80 16.12
N SER A 111 -12.74 -0.83 16.54
CA SER A 111 -13.13 -0.28 17.85
C SER A 111 -12.48 -1.09 18.98
N ASP A 112 -12.11 -0.43 20.07
CA ASP A 112 -11.70 -1.09 21.33
C ASP A 112 -12.75 -2.05 21.93
N LYS A 113 -14.01 -1.95 21.48
CA LYS A 113 -15.09 -2.86 21.85
C LYS A 113 -15.02 -4.20 21.10
N CYS A 114 -14.25 -4.29 20.02
CA CYS A 114 -14.08 -5.54 19.29
C CYS A 114 -13.38 -6.59 20.17
N GLN A 115 -14.02 -7.75 20.33
CA GLN A 115 -13.45 -8.87 21.08
C GLN A 115 -12.72 -9.88 20.18
N ASP A 116 -12.93 -9.80 18.86
CA ASP A 116 -12.30 -10.66 17.87
C ASP A 116 -11.09 -9.96 17.23
N LEU A 117 -10.02 -9.85 18.00
CA LEU A 117 -8.78 -9.17 17.57
C LEU A 117 -7.79 -10.13 16.89
N ASP A 118 -8.07 -11.44 16.90
CA ASP A 118 -7.12 -12.50 16.56
C ASP A 118 -5.80 -12.32 17.35
N THR A 119 -4.67 -12.11 16.68
CA THR A 119 -3.35 -11.83 17.31
C THR A 119 -3.14 -10.35 17.66
N GLY A 120 -4.15 -9.52 17.45
CA GLY A 120 -4.16 -8.09 17.76
C GLY A 120 -4.40 -7.76 19.24
N HIS A 121 -4.48 -6.46 19.54
CA HIS A 121 -4.72 -5.95 20.91
C HIS A 121 -5.21 -4.49 20.88
N ALA A 122 -5.79 -4.05 21.99
CA ALA A 122 -6.17 -2.66 22.21
C ALA A 122 -4.93 -1.74 22.20
N VAL A 123 -5.06 -0.55 21.62
CA VAL A 123 -4.02 0.48 21.67
C VAL A 123 -4.16 1.22 23.00
N SER A 124 -3.11 1.28 23.79
CA SER A 124 -3.14 1.95 25.09
C SER A 124 -3.29 3.47 24.93
N ASP A 125 -4.05 4.08 25.83
CA ASP A 125 -4.13 5.53 25.97
C ASP A 125 -2.72 6.14 26.13
N LYS A 126 -2.52 7.34 25.58
CA LYS A 126 -1.21 8.01 25.57
C LYS A 126 -1.19 9.21 26.48
N THR A 127 -0.33 9.18 27.49
CA THR A 127 -0.08 10.32 28.37
C THR A 127 0.93 11.27 27.73
N ILE A 128 0.54 12.52 27.48
CA ILE A 128 1.44 13.57 26.99
C ILE A 128 2.21 14.17 28.17
N ASP A 129 1.50 14.46 29.26
CA ASP A 129 2.04 14.96 30.51
C ASP A 129 1.15 14.53 31.69
N ALA A 130 1.46 14.99 32.91
CA ALA A 130 0.74 14.60 34.12
C ALA A 130 -0.77 14.92 34.12
N PHE A 131 -1.25 15.75 33.19
CA PHE A 131 -2.63 16.25 33.15
C PHE A 131 -3.36 15.93 31.84
N VAL A 132 -2.65 15.56 30.79
CA VAL A 132 -3.21 15.31 29.46
C VAL A 132 -2.99 13.86 29.03
N SER A 133 -4.09 13.12 28.88
CA SER A 133 -4.12 11.80 28.28
C SER A 133 -4.95 11.81 27.00
N LEU A 134 -4.43 11.17 25.96
CA LEU A 134 -5.10 10.91 24.69
C LEU A 134 -5.76 9.54 24.79
N LYS A 135 -7.09 9.55 24.78
CA LYS A 135 -7.86 8.32 24.72
C LYS A 135 -7.81 7.76 23.29
N ARG A 136 -7.43 6.49 23.14
CA ARG A 136 -7.31 5.86 21.81
C ARG A 136 -8.57 5.18 21.31
N ASP A 137 -9.37 4.61 22.22
CA ASP A 137 -10.64 3.92 21.94
C ASP A 137 -10.69 3.07 20.65
N VAL A 138 -9.53 2.48 20.31
CA VAL A 138 -9.28 1.63 19.16
C VAL A 138 -8.42 0.43 19.56
N ALA A 139 -8.51 -0.61 18.74
CA ALA A 139 -7.62 -1.76 18.79
C ALA A 139 -7.04 -2.02 17.40
N GLY A 140 -5.87 -2.63 17.33
CA GLY A 140 -5.39 -3.21 16.08
C GLY A 140 -5.81 -4.68 16.03
N LYS A 141 -6.32 -5.11 14.87
CA LYS A 141 -6.79 -6.48 14.60
C LYS A 141 -5.98 -7.08 13.46
N THR A 142 -5.61 -8.35 13.59
CA THR A 142 -5.10 -9.14 12.46
C THR A 142 -6.26 -9.61 11.61
N CYS A 143 -6.20 -9.28 10.32
CA CYS A 143 -7.26 -9.55 9.38
C CYS A 143 -7.24 -10.97 8.87
N GLN A 144 -8.44 -11.54 8.74
CA GLN A 144 -8.66 -12.86 8.21
C GLN A 144 -8.47 -12.89 6.68
N PRO A 145 -8.12 -14.04 6.08
CA PRO A 145 -7.87 -14.15 4.64
C PRO A 145 -9.02 -13.68 3.73
N GLN A 146 -10.27 -13.76 4.19
CA GLN A 146 -11.47 -13.33 3.47
C GLN A 146 -11.77 -11.83 3.56
N GLU A 147 -11.12 -11.10 4.46
CA GLU A 147 -11.34 -9.66 4.60
C GLU A 147 -10.73 -8.89 3.44
N PHE A 148 -11.23 -7.67 3.20
CA PHE A 148 -10.69 -6.83 2.13
C PHE A 148 -9.29 -6.35 2.47
N ARG A 149 -8.30 -6.85 1.73
CA ARG A 149 -6.89 -6.51 1.90
C ARG A 149 -6.43 -5.59 0.78
N LEU A 150 -5.69 -4.57 1.16
CA LEU A 150 -4.82 -3.85 0.24
C LEU A 150 -3.52 -4.64 0.18
N ASP A 151 -3.50 -5.70 -0.62
CA ASP A 151 -2.39 -6.66 -0.64
C ASP A 151 -1.75 -6.79 -2.03
N ARG A 152 -0.93 -7.83 -2.15
CA ARG A 152 -0.17 -8.19 -3.34
C ARG A 152 -1.05 -8.66 -4.50
N ASP A 153 -2.32 -8.95 -4.27
CA ASP A 153 -3.21 -9.44 -5.32
C ASP A 153 -3.59 -8.32 -6.29
N TYR A 154 -3.55 -7.05 -5.85
CA TYR A 154 -3.78 -5.87 -6.70
C TYR A 154 -2.79 -5.79 -7.85
N THR A 155 -3.26 -5.86 -9.10
CA THR A 155 -2.40 -5.63 -10.28
C THR A 155 -1.71 -4.28 -10.17
N THR A 156 -0.58 -4.12 -10.85
CA THR A 156 0.18 -2.87 -10.79
C THR A 156 -0.68 -1.68 -11.23
N GLU A 157 -1.59 -1.87 -12.19
CA GLU A 157 -2.55 -0.88 -12.64
C GLU A 157 -3.67 -0.62 -11.63
N GLN A 158 -4.22 -1.68 -11.02
CA GLN A 158 -5.22 -1.53 -9.95
C GLN A 158 -4.64 -0.73 -8.78
N LEU A 159 -3.40 -1.04 -8.41
CA LEU A 159 -2.70 -0.33 -7.35
C LEU A 159 -2.42 1.13 -7.71
N TYR A 160 -2.04 1.39 -8.97
CA TYR A 160 -1.86 2.76 -9.47
C TYR A 160 -3.16 3.55 -9.46
N ALA A 161 -4.26 2.95 -9.91
CA ALA A 161 -5.59 3.57 -9.87
C ALA A 161 -6.02 3.86 -8.42
N PHE A 162 -5.74 2.93 -7.50
CA PHE A 162 -6.00 3.11 -6.07
C PHE A 162 -5.16 4.25 -5.48
N ALA A 163 -3.86 4.29 -5.76
CA ALA A 163 -2.96 5.36 -5.32
C ALA A 163 -3.42 6.73 -5.86
N LYS A 164 -3.80 6.79 -7.14
CA LYS A 164 -4.33 8.00 -7.79
C LYS A 164 -5.60 8.49 -7.11
N LYS A 165 -6.55 7.60 -6.85
CA LYS A 165 -7.81 7.91 -6.16
C LYS A 165 -7.59 8.48 -4.77
N ASN A 166 -6.62 7.93 -4.02
CA ASN A 166 -6.31 8.33 -2.65
C ASN A 166 -5.24 9.43 -2.55
N ARG A 167 -4.68 9.88 -3.69
CA ARG A 167 -3.54 10.83 -3.75
C ARG A 167 -2.33 10.38 -2.91
N ILE A 168 -2.08 9.07 -2.92
CA ILE A 168 -0.93 8.46 -2.26
C ILE A 168 0.24 8.45 -3.22
N ASN A 169 1.44 8.71 -2.70
CA ASN A 169 2.66 8.58 -3.46
C ASN A 169 2.81 7.12 -3.94
N MET A 170 2.84 6.90 -5.26
CA MET A 170 2.87 5.53 -5.79
C MET A 170 4.16 4.79 -5.41
N ALA A 171 5.29 5.49 -5.25
CA ALA A 171 6.53 4.87 -4.79
C ALA A 171 6.38 4.34 -3.36
N ASP A 172 5.77 5.15 -2.47
CA ASP A 172 5.51 4.73 -1.11
C ASP A 172 4.51 3.56 -1.14
N MET A 173 3.40 3.65 -1.87
CA MET A 173 2.42 2.57 -2.04
C MET A 173 3.07 1.22 -2.39
N VAL A 174 3.91 1.15 -3.43
CA VAL A 174 4.53 -0.12 -3.83
C VAL A 174 5.57 -0.60 -2.82
N LEU A 175 6.33 0.30 -2.20
CA LEU A 175 7.30 -0.07 -1.17
C LEU A 175 6.66 -0.54 0.14
N ASN A 176 5.41 -0.12 0.40
CA ASN A 176 4.61 -0.55 1.55
C ASN A 176 3.97 -1.94 1.32
N LEU A 177 3.64 -2.30 0.08
CA LEU A 177 2.86 -3.51 -0.23
C LEU A 177 3.67 -4.64 -0.87
N TYR A 178 4.68 -4.29 -1.67
CA TYR A 178 5.46 -5.23 -2.45
C TYR A 178 6.84 -5.43 -1.84
N ASN A 179 7.43 -6.60 -2.09
CA ASN A 179 8.76 -6.90 -1.60
C ASN A 179 9.81 -6.10 -2.39
N LEU A 180 10.48 -5.17 -1.71
CA LEU A 180 11.68 -4.54 -2.24
C LEU A 180 12.83 -5.55 -2.23
N GLN A 181 13.40 -5.83 -3.40
CA GLN A 181 14.56 -6.70 -3.51
C GLN A 181 15.83 -5.92 -3.18
N TRP A 182 16.20 -5.92 -1.90
CA TRP A 182 17.44 -5.33 -1.45
C TRP A 182 18.66 -6.04 -2.08
N GLY A 183 19.67 -5.26 -2.46
CA GLY A 183 20.93 -5.78 -3.02
C GLY A 183 20.90 -6.19 -4.50
N GLN A 184 19.75 -6.10 -5.17
CA GLN A 184 19.66 -6.31 -6.62
C GLN A 184 19.25 -5.00 -7.29
N SER A 185 20.21 -4.28 -7.85
CA SER A 185 19.91 -3.13 -8.70
C SER A 185 19.43 -3.61 -10.06
N TRP A 186 18.68 -2.74 -10.75
CA TRP A 186 18.31 -2.97 -12.15
C TRP A 186 19.53 -3.17 -13.06
N ILE A 187 20.73 -2.72 -12.68
CA ILE A 187 21.93 -2.96 -13.47
C ILE A 187 22.22 -4.46 -13.56
N VAL A 188 22.17 -5.17 -12.43
CA VAL A 188 22.39 -6.63 -12.38
C VAL A 188 21.19 -7.36 -12.97
N PHE A 189 19.99 -6.98 -12.52
CA PHE A 189 18.75 -7.61 -12.95
C PHE A 189 18.50 -7.41 -14.46
N GLY A 190 18.68 -6.20 -14.95
CA GLY A 190 18.47 -5.82 -16.35
C GLY A 190 19.47 -6.49 -17.29
N ALA A 191 20.70 -6.73 -16.85
CA ALA A 191 21.65 -7.53 -17.64
C ALA A 191 21.17 -8.98 -17.80
N GLN A 192 20.67 -9.60 -16.72
CA GLN A 192 20.09 -10.95 -16.78
C GLN A 192 18.82 -10.99 -17.63
N TRP A 193 17.96 -9.98 -17.47
CA TRP A 193 16.74 -9.79 -18.25
C TRP A 193 17.02 -9.72 -19.75
N ASN A 194 17.92 -8.83 -20.15
CA ASN A 194 18.29 -8.62 -21.56
C ASN A 194 18.99 -9.85 -22.16
N ALA A 195 19.66 -10.65 -21.33
CA ALA A 195 20.30 -11.90 -21.75
C ALA A 195 19.32 -13.10 -21.79
N ASN A 196 18.03 -12.91 -21.49
CA ASN A 196 17.04 -13.98 -21.28
C ASN A 196 17.50 -15.06 -20.27
N ASN A 197 18.37 -14.69 -19.31
CA ASN A 197 18.90 -15.61 -18.30
C ASN A 197 18.01 -15.59 -17.06
N PHE A 198 16.84 -16.22 -17.19
CA PHE A 198 15.83 -16.23 -16.13
C PHE A 198 16.06 -17.30 -15.08
N THR A 199 17.10 -18.14 -15.14
CA THR A 199 17.29 -19.22 -14.16
C THR A 199 17.42 -18.70 -12.72
N ALA A 200 18.11 -17.58 -12.53
CA ALA A 200 18.21 -16.91 -11.22
C ALA A 200 16.91 -16.19 -10.80
N LEU A 201 16.05 -15.87 -11.77
CA LEU A 201 14.79 -15.16 -11.60
C LEU A 201 13.58 -16.09 -11.52
N HIS A 202 13.72 -17.33 -11.96
CA HIS A 202 12.64 -18.28 -12.15
C HIS A 202 11.92 -18.52 -10.83
N ASN A 203 12.68 -18.79 -9.77
CA ASN A 203 12.12 -18.97 -8.44
C ASN A 203 11.36 -17.72 -7.94
N LYS A 204 11.71 -16.52 -8.43
CA LYS A 204 11.03 -15.27 -8.04
C LYS A 204 9.80 -14.97 -8.90
N ILE A 205 9.89 -15.20 -10.21
CA ILE A 205 8.80 -15.00 -11.17
C ILE A 205 7.68 -16.04 -10.96
N VAL A 206 8.03 -17.27 -10.62
CA VAL A 206 7.08 -18.38 -10.41
C VAL A 206 6.18 -18.14 -9.19
N MET A 207 6.60 -17.32 -8.22
CA MET A 207 5.85 -17.07 -6.99
C MET A 207 4.67 -16.09 -7.15
N ASP A 208 4.35 -15.61 -8.36
CA ASP A 208 3.31 -14.59 -8.64
C ASP A 208 3.36 -13.34 -7.74
N MET A 209 4.49 -13.11 -7.06
CA MET A 209 4.68 -11.98 -6.18
C MET A 209 5.14 -10.79 -6.99
N PRO A 210 4.49 -9.62 -6.85
CA PRO A 210 5.04 -8.39 -7.37
C PRO A 210 6.34 -8.05 -6.64
N MET A 211 7.36 -7.69 -7.42
CA MET A 211 8.69 -7.34 -6.94
C MET A 211 9.02 -5.91 -7.34
N VAL A 212 9.58 -5.14 -6.41
CA VAL A 212 10.12 -3.81 -6.70
C VAL A 212 11.64 -3.92 -6.80
N ILE A 213 12.19 -3.41 -7.91
CA ILE A 213 13.62 -3.41 -8.22
C ILE A 213 14.06 -1.95 -8.40
N ALA A 214 15.02 -1.51 -7.60
CA ALA A 214 15.54 -0.15 -7.71
C ALA A 214 16.42 0.00 -8.96
N LYS A 215 16.24 1.08 -9.74
CA LYS A 215 17.04 1.32 -10.94
C LYS A 215 18.43 1.90 -10.66
N GLY A 216 18.55 2.66 -9.58
CA GLY A 216 19.81 3.27 -9.13
C GLY A 216 19.95 3.33 -7.62
N ILE A 217 20.92 4.13 -7.16
CA ILE A 217 21.19 4.35 -5.73
C ILE A 217 19.99 5.03 -5.05
N ASN A 218 19.32 5.93 -5.78
CA ASN A 218 18.09 6.57 -5.33
C ASN A 218 16.89 5.67 -5.65
N THR A 219 16.64 4.71 -4.76
CA THR A 219 15.56 3.71 -4.92
C THR A 219 14.18 4.32 -5.14
N ARG A 220 13.97 5.59 -4.77
CA ARG A 220 12.69 6.27 -4.94
C ARG A 220 12.52 6.98 -6.26
N GLN A 221 13.58 7.36 -7.00
CA GLN A 221 13.39 8.16 -8.22
C GLN A 221 12.90 7.32 -9.40
N GLU A 222 13.44 6.11 -9.53
CA GLU A 222 13.14 5.20 -10.63
C GLU A 222 13.17 3.76 -10.12
N MET A 223 12.06 3.06 -10.33
CA MET A 223 11.86 1.67 -9.94
C MET A 223 11.28 0.88 -11.10
N MET A 224 11.59 -0.41 -11.10
CA MET A 224 10.92 -1.39 -11.93
C MET A 224 10.03 -2.25 -11.06
N ILE A 225 8.81 -2.50 -11.52
CA ILE A 225 7.88 -3.43 -10.89
C ILE A 225 7.75 -4.63 -11.81
N LEU A 226 8.19 -5.78 -11.34
CA LEU A 226 8.01 -7.05 -12.03
C LEU A 226 6.84 -7.78 -11.39
N ARG A 227 5.86 -8.17 -12.20
CA ARG A 227 4.81 -9.09 -11.78
C ARG A 227 4.54 -10.07 -12.91
N ARG A 228 4.64 -11.36 -12.62
CA ARG A 228 4.60 -12.44 -13.63
C ARG A 228 5.63 -12.15 -14.73
N ASN A 229 5.20 -12.08 -15.99
CA ASN A 229 6.01 -11.70 -17.15
C ASN A 229 5.94 -10.22 -17.51
N GLN A 230 5.23 -9.41 -16.73
CA GLN A 230 5.02 -8.00 -17.03
C GLN A 230 5.97 -7.13 -16.22
N LEU A 231 6.62 -6.22 -16.95
CA LEU A 231 7.54 -5.25 -16.39
C LEU A 231 6.93 -3.85 -16.51
N TRP A 232 6.99 -3.10 -15.42
CA TRP A 232 6.51 -1.73 -15.35
C TRP A 232 7.63 -0.82 -14.88
N GLU A 233 7.70 0.36 -15.46
CA GLU A 233 8.60 1.43 -15.02
C GLU A 233 7.79 2.45 -14.22
N LEU A 234 8.25 2.71 -12.99
CA LEU A 234 7.70 3.71 -12.10
C LEU A 234 8.76 4.80 -11.91
N TYR A 235 8.48 6.02 -12.37
CA TYR A 235 9.46 7.10 -12.36
C TYR A 235 8.87 8.40 -11.82
N TYR A 236 9.70 9.16 -11.10
CA TYR A 236 9.30 10.39 -10.44
C TYR A 236 9.06 11.51 -11.46
N ALA A 237 7.81 11.96 -11.58
CA ALA A 237 7.41 12.98 -12.54
C ALA A 237 6.19 13.76 -12.02
N PRO A 238 6.33 14.51 -10.91
CA PRO A 238 5.20 15.13 -10.22
C PRO A 238 4.45 16.19 -11.05
N LYS A 239 5.08 16.77 -12.06
CA LYS A 239 4.40 17.68 -13.00
C LYS A 239 3.49 16.93 -13.98
N ARG A 240 3.86 15.71 -14.38
CA ARG A 240 3.11 14.89 -15.34
C ARG A 240 2.06 14.02 -14.65
N CYS A 241 2.36 13.54 -13.45
CA CYS A 241 1.50 12.68 -12.64
C CYS A 241 1.32 13.28 -11.24
N PRO A 242 0.61 14.42 -11.11
CA PRO A 242 0.51 15.19 -9.86
C PRO A 242 -0.20 14.48 -8.73
N GLU A 243 -1.12 13.55 -9.03
CA GLU A 243 -1.92 12.86 -8.01
C GLU A 243 -1.10 11.86 -7.19
N THR A 244 -0.12 11.23 -7.82
CA THR A 244 0.72 10.18 -7.20
C THR A 244 2.18 10.55 -7.12
N LYS A 245 2.59 11.70 -7.67
CA LYS A 245 3.98 12.16 -7.90
C LYS A 245 4.79 11.30 -8.89
N TYR A 246 4.27 10.15 -9.32
CA TYR A 246 4.96 9.16 -10.13
C TYR A 246 4.11 8.72 -11.32
N CYS A 247 4.76 8.56 -12.47
CA CYS A 247 4.13 7.96 -13.63
C CYS A 247 4.45 6.47 -13.69
N LEU A 248 3.45 5.68 -14.08
CA LEU A 248 3.57 4.25 -14.29
C LEU A 248 3.43 3.96 -15.78
N GLU A 249 4.43 3.32 -16.37
CA GLU A 249 4.43 2.93 -17.79
C GLU A 249 4.72 1.44 -17.93
N LYS A 250 3.89 0.73 -18.71
CA LYS A 250 4.15 -0.67 -19.05
C LYS A 250 5.29 -0.72 -20.05
N ARG A 251 6.29 -1.55 -19.77
CA ARG A 251 7.37 -1.83 -20.72
C ARG A 251 6.86 -2.79 -21.80
N PRO A 252 7.19 -2.58 -23.08
CA PRO A 252 6.79 -3.49 -24.16
C PRO A 252 7.49 -4.85 -24.08
N GLU A 253 8.62 -4.93 -23.37
CA GLU A 253 9.37 -6.17 -23.16
C GLU A 253 8.60 -7.12 -22.23
N GLU A 254 7.89 -8.11 -22.80
CA GLU A 254 7.35 -9.23 -22.03
C GLU A 254 8.41 -10.32 -21.88
N VAL A 255 8.55 -10.87 -20.67
CA VAL A 255 9.39 -12.05 -20.47
C VAL A 255 8.77 -13.21 -21.22
N THR A 256 9.54 -13.82 -22.12
CA THR A 256 9.18 -15.13 -22.63
C THR A 256 9.38 -16.13 -21.50
N ILE A 257 8.29 -16.48 -20.84
CA ILE A 257 8.30 -17.52 -19.83
C ILE A 257 8.43 -18.87 -20.56
N PRO A 258 9.39 -19.74 -20.17
CA PRO A 258 9.54 -21.04 -20.79
C PRO A 258 8.20 -21.80 -20.82
N PRO A 259 7.82 -22.39 -21.96
CA PRO A 259 6.62 -23.22 -22.04
C PRO A 259 6.60 -24.29 -20.94
N GLY A 260 5.45 -24.46 -20.28
CA GLY A 260 5.32 -25.39 -19.15
C GLY A 260 5.74 -24.84 -17.79
N THR A 261 6.13 -23.57 -17.69
CA THR A 261 6.27 -22.92 -16.37
C THR A 261 4.89 -22.76 -15.74
N GLU A 262 4.58 -23.61 -14.77
CA GLU A 262 3.38 -23.44 -13.95
C GLU A 262 3.62 -22.31 -12.94
N PHE A 263 2.86 -21.23 -13.06
CA PHE A 263 2.75 -20.27 -11.97
C PHE A 263 2.08 -20.99 -10.81
N ARG A 264 2.82 -21.09 -9.71
CA ARG A 264 2.21 -21.58 -8.48
C ARG A 264 1.50 -20.38 -7.89
N PRO A 265 0.16 -20.40 -7.75
CA PRO A 265 -0.47 -19.43 -6.88
C PRO A 265 0.25 -19.53 -5.54
N LEU A 266 0.48 -18.38 -4.91
CA LEU A 266 0.99 -18.37 -3.54
C LEU A 266 0.19 -19.37 -2.73
N PRO A 267 0.83 -20.28 -1.98
CA PRO A 267 0.10 -21.22 -1.14
C PRO A 267 -0.87 -20.41 -0.30
N ARG A 268 -2.18 -20.59 -0.56
CA ARG A 268 -3.21 -20.08 0.32
C ARG A 268 -3.13 -20.94 1.56
N TRP A 269 -2.34 -20.50 2.53
CA TRP A 269 -2.21 -21.19 3.79
C TRP A 269 -3.57 -21.18 4.48
N THR A 270 -4.19 -22.35 4.58
CA THR A 270 -5.32 -22.59 5.46
C THR A 270 -4.77 -22.66 6.87
N PHE A 271 -4.93 -21.58 7.62
CA PHE A 271 -4.72 -21.56 9.07
C PHE A 271 -5.88 -22.27 9.78
#